data_AF-A0A2E0R4M2-F1
#
_entry.id   AF-A0A2E0R4M2-F1
#
_cell.length_a   1.000
_cell.length_b   1.000
_cell.length_c   1.000
_cell.angle_alpha   90.00
_cell.angle_beta   90.00
_cell.angle_gamma   90.00
#
_symmetry.space_group_name_H-M   'P 1'
#
loop_
_entity.id
_entity.type
_entity.pdbx_description
1 polymer ?
#
loop_
_entity_poly.entity_id
_entity_poly.type
_entity_poly.pdbx_seq_one_letter_code
_entity_poly.pdbx_strand_id
1 'polypeptide(L)'
;MDEKLHSFMNGSDSYFYSSGSAIPVQGLFLSGSFNPFHMGHQGLLDAAIEVSDRSGCLELSIENVDKPVLDMSTVVDRLAGIPEQVPVLLTRAPTFLEKAELFPEKWFAMGYDTAMRLLDSRYHTDVPAMLERFFVLESRFIVAGRLHQGVYHCLDRLPIDSRYRPLFIPISEALFRQDISSTELRSPFGYD
;
A
#
# COMPACT_ATOMS: atom_id res chain seq x y z
N MET A 1 -12.68 -11.75 16.12
CA MET A 1 -11.59 -10.88 15.62
C MET A 1 -10.64 -10.53 16.75
N ASP A 2 -11.19 -10.12 17.90
CA ASP A 2 -10.44 -9.58 19.04
C ASP A 2 -9.35 -10.49 19.61
N GLU A 3 -9.60 -11.77 19.91
CA GLU A 3 -8.55 -12.64 20.48
C GLU A 3 -7.34 -12.83 19.56
N LYS A 4 -7.59 -13.01 18.25
CA LYS A 4 -6.52 -13.19 17.26
C LYS A 4 -5.75 -11.89 17.03
N LEU A 5 -6.44 -10.75 17.01
CA LEU A 5 -5.80 -9.45 16.92
C LEU A 5 -4.95 -9.19 18.18
N HIS A 6 -5.47 -9.50 19.36
CA HIS A 6 -4.74 -9.36 20.61
C HIS A 6 -3.50 -10.27 20.67
N SER A 7 -3.62 -11.50 20.16
CA SER A 7 -2.50 -12.42 19.98
C SER A 7 -1.45 -11.85 19.04
N PHE A 8 -1.86 -11.34 17.87
CA PHE A 8 -0.94 -10.70 16.94
C PHE A 8 -0.24 -9.49 17.56
N MET A 9 -0.97 -8.60 18.24
CA MET A 9 -0.40 -7.36 18.81
C MET A 9 0.60 -7.62 19.93
N ASN A 10 0.40 -8.68 20.73
CA ASN A 10 1.29 -9.03 21.85
C ASN A 10 2.27 -10.18 21.56
N GLY A 11 2.13 -10.83 20.40
CA GLY A 11 2.92 -11.99 20.01
C GLY A 11 4.00 -11.66 18.99
N SER A 12 4.59 -12.72 18.42
CA SER A 12 5.64 -12.66 17.39
C SER A 12 5.13 -13.03 15.99
N ASP A 13 3.81 -13.15 15.80
CA ASP A 13 3.24 -13.44 14.50
C ASP A 13 3.62 -12.34 13.51
N SER A 14 4.08 -12.71 12.31
CA SER A 14 4.53 -11.75 11.31
C SER A 14 3.37 -10.96 10.67
N TYR A 15 2.16 -11.54 10.69
CA TYR A 15 0.96 -10.89 10.14
C TYR A 15 -0.34 -11.38 10.79
N PHE A 16 -1.41 -10.61 10.59
CA PHE A 16 -2.79 -10.96 10.90
C PHE A 16 -3.71 -10.58 9.73
N TYR A 17 -4.55 -11.51 9.28
CA TYR A 17 -5.52 -11.28 8.20
C TYR A 17 -6.96 -11.33 8.73
N SER A 18 -7.74 -10.29 8.45
CA SER A 18 -9.08 -10.10 9.03
C SER A 18 -10.19 -10.91 8.37
N SER A 19 -10.07 -11.26 7.08
CA SER A 19 -11.18 -11.82 6.28
C SER A 19 -11.16 -13.36 6.12
N GLY A 20 -10.41 -14.09 6.96
CA GLY A 20 -10.41 -15.55 6.92
C GLY A 20 -9.17 -16.22 7.47
N SER A 21 -8.91 -17.46 7.02
CA SER A 21 -7.77 -18.27 7.46
C SER A 21 -6.52 -18.11 6.61
N ALA A 22 -6.62 -17.57 5.40
CA ALA A 22 -5.49 -17.39 4.50
C ALA A 22 -5.68 -16.20 3.55
N ILE A 23 -4.56 -15.59 3.17
CA ILE A 23 -4.51 -14.56 2.15
C ILE A 23 -4.72 -15.23 0.78
N PRO A 24 -5.53 -14.66 -0.14
CA PRO A 24 -5.73 -15.21 -1.47
C PRO A 24 -4.40 -15.46 -2.21
N VAL A 25 -4.31 -16.55 -2.97
CA VAL A 25 -3.10 -16.94 -3.74
C VAL A 25 -2.67 -15.80 -4.67
N GLN A 26 -3.58 -15.22 -5.42
CA GLN A 26 -3.34 -14.03 -6.23
C GLN A 26 -3.77 -12.77 -5.48
N GLY A 27 -3.01 -12.43 -4.44
CA GLY A 27 -3.28 -11.27 -3.59
C GLY A 27 -2.66 -9.98 -4.15
N LEU A 28 -3.35 -8.87 -3.88
CA LEU A 28 -2.92 -7.51 -4.16
C LEU A 28 -3.09 -6.66 -2.89
N PHE A 29 -2.05 -5.94 -2.48
CA PHE A 29 -2.03 -5.16 -1.25
C PHE A 29 -1.97 -3.67 -1.56
N LEU A 30 -2.94 -2.90 -1.07
CA LEU A 30 -2.78 -1.45 -0.96
C LEU A 30 -2.19 -1.16 0.42
N SER A 31 -0.90 -0.81 0.48
CA SER A 31 -0.24 -0.48 1.75
C SER A 31 -0.51 0.98 2.14
N GLY A 32 -0.95 1.21 3.38
CA GLY A 32 -1.27 2.55 3.85
C GLY A 32 -1.45 2.67 5.37
N SER A 33 -1.42 3.91 5.86
CA SER A 33 -1.73 4.20 7.26
C SER A 33 -3.23 4.28 7.55
N PHE A 34 -4.04 4.52 6.51
CA PHE A 34 -5.50 4.64 6.54
C PHE A 34 -6.02 5.52 7.68
N ASN A 35 -5.37 6.67 7.87
CA ASN A 35 -5.67 7.59 8.97
C ASN A 35 -6.02 9.01 8.47
N PRO A 36 -7.29 9.26 8.09
CA PRO A 36 -8.40 8.31 8.00
C PRO A 36 -8.46 7.57 6.65
N PHE A 37 -9.15 6.43 6.62
CA PHE A 37 -9.60 5.80 5.38
C PHE A 37 -10.59 6.73 4.65
N HIS A 38 -10.63 6.68 3.31
CA HIS A 38 -11.47 7.58 2.50
C HIS A 38 -11.64 7.04 1.07
N MET A 39 -12.52 7.67 0.28
CA MET A 39 -12.87 7.23 -1.09
C MET A 39 -11.67 7.07 -2.02
N GLY A 40 -10.65 7.93 -1.93
CA GLY A 40 -9.41 7.75 -2.69
C GLY A 40 -8.69 6.42 -2.43
N HIS A 41 -8.71 5.88 -1.20
CA HIS A 41 -8.14 4.56 -0.91
C HIS A 41 -9.00 3.45 -1.51
N GLN A 42 -10.33 3.54 -1.34
CA GLN A 42 -11.27 2.56 -1.91
C GLN A 42 -11.13 2.50 -3.43
N GLY A 43 -11.21 3.65 -4.10
CA GLY A 43 -11.12 3.72 -5.57
C GLY A 43 -9.77 3.26 -6.11
N LEU A 44 -8.67 3.51 -5.39
CA LEU A 44 -7.36 2.99 -5.79
C LEU A 44 -7.30 1.47 -5.67
N LEU A 45 -7.84 0.90 -4.59
CA LEU A 45 -7.90 -0.55 -4.42
C LEU A 45 -8.76 -1.18 -5.52
N ASP A 46 -9.95 -0.64 -5.78
CA ASP A 46 -10.89 -1.15 -6.78
C ASP A 46 -10.29 -1.10 -8.19
N ALA A 47 -9.70 0.03 -8.58
CA ALA A 47 -9.03 0.17 -9.88
C ALA A 47 -7.84 -0.78 -10.02
N ALA A 48 -7.09 -1.01 -8.94
CA ALA A 48 -5.96 -1.92 -8.98
C ALA A 48 -6.40 -3.39 -9.06
N ILE A 49 -7.51 -3.76 -8.40
CA ILE A 49 -8.17 -5.06 -8.57
C ILE A 49 -8.58 -5.25 -10.03
N GLU A 50 -9.26 -4.27 -10.63
CA GLU A 50 -9.70 -4.34 -12.04
C GLU A 50 -8.52 -4.52 -13.01
N VAL A 51 -7.42 -3.78 -12.83
CA VAL A 51 -6.24 -3.87 -13.69
C VAL A 51 -5.52 -5.21 -13.57
N SER A 52 -5.53 -5.82 -12.37
CA SER A 52 -4.72 -7.00 -12.09
C SER A 52 -5.49 -8.32 -12.13
N ASP A 53 -6.82 -8.28 -12.07
CA ASP A 53 -7.69 -9.45 -11.86
C ASP A 53 -7.32 -10.24 -10.58
N ARG A 54 -6.89 -9.52 -9.53
CA ARG A 54 -6.41 -10.08 -8.26
C ARG A 54 -7.33 -9.73 -7.10
N SER A 55 -7.28 -10.55 -6.05
CA SER A 55 -8.02 -10.27 -4.81
C SER A 55 -7.30 -9.19 -3.99
N GLY A 56 -7.93 -8.02 -3.84
CA GLY A 56 -7.35 -6.89 -3.13
C GLY A 56 -7.63 -6.90 -1.63
N CYS A 57 -6.65 -6.45 -0.84
CA CYS A 57 -6.83 -6.07 0.55
C CYS A 57 -6.03 -4.82 0.90
N LEU A 58 -6.43 -4.15 1.98
CA LEU A 58 -5.63 -3.10 2.60
C LEU A 58 -4.53 -3.74 3.44
N GLU A 59 -3.34 -3.18 3.41
CA GLU A 59 -2.23 -3.60 4.25
C GLU A 59 -1.80 -2.44 5.16
N LEU A 60 -1.71 -2.72 6.47
CA LEU A 60 -1.31 -1.76 7.49
C LEU A 60 -0.18 -2.37 8.33
N SER A 61 1.03 -1.85 8.18
CA SER A 61 2.14 -2.20 9.05
C SER A 61 2.01 -1.51 10.41
N ILE A 62 2.10 -2.30 11.49
CA ILE A 62 2.14 -1.76 12.86
C ILE A 62 3.52 -1.20 13.20
N GLU A 63 4.55 -1.59 12.47
CA GLU A 63 5.91 -1.08 12.57
C GLU A 63 6.21 -0.09 11.43
N ASN A 64 7.03 0.91 11.69
CA ASN A 64 7.45 1.91 10.70
C ASN A 64 8.90 2.30 10.98
N VAL A 65 9.70 2.48 9.92
CA VAL A 65 11.15 2.74 10.04
C VAL A 65 11.48 3.89 11.00
N ASP A 66 10.69 4.96 10.98
CA ASP A 66 10.95 6.18 11.76
C ASP A 66 9.85 6.51 12.79
N LYS A 67 8.95 5.58 13.11
CA LYS A 67 7.86 5.84 14.06
C LYS A 67 7.73 4.75 15.11
N PRO A 68 7.21 5.09 16.31
CA PRO A 68 6.85 4.08 17.29
C PRO A 68 5.92 3.02 16.70
N VAL A 69 6.05 1.79 17.21
CA VAL A 69 5.09 0.72 16.95
C VAL A 69 3.70 1.19 17.36
N LEU A 70 2.70 0.94 16.50
CA LEU A 70 1.32 1.29 16.80
C LEU A 70 0.81 0.49 17.99
N ASP A 71 0.16 1.16 18.94
CA ASP A 71 -0.53 0.48 20.04
C ASP A 71 -1.87 -0.12 19.59
N MET A 72 -2.41 -1.00 20.43
CA MET A 72 -3.69 -1.68 20.16
C MET A 72 -4.83 -0.69 19.91
N SER A 73 -4.94 0.39 20.70
CA SER A 73 -5.96 1.42 20.52
C SER A 73 -5.88 2.08 19.14
N THR A 74 -4.68 2.47 18.70
CA THR A 74 -4.46 3.11 17.41
C THR A 74 -4.79 2.17 16.26
N VAL A 75 -4.48 0.88 16.38
CA VAL A 75 -4.83 -0.12 15.37
C VAL A 75 -6.35 -0.28 15.31
N VAL A 76 -7.02 -0.45 16.46
CA VAL A 76 -8.49 -0.56 16.54
C VAL A 76 -9.18 0.66 15.95
N ASP A 77 -8.75 1.87 16.28
CA ASP A 77 -9.33 3.11 15.76
C ASP A 77 -9.23 3.22 14.24
N ARG A 78 -8.09 2.82 13.66
CA ARG A 78 -7.91 2.81 12.20
C ARG A 78 -8.77 1.75 11.52
N LEU A 79 -8.85 0.55 12.11
CA LEU A 79 -9.69 -0.53 11.60
C LEU A 79 -11.18 -0.16 11.67
N ALA A 80 -11.62 0.53 12.71
CA ALA A 80 -13.00 1.00 12.85
C ALA A 80 -13.41 2.01 11.76
N GLY A 81 -12.46 2.72 11.15
CA GLY A 81 -12.70 3.61 10.02
C GLY A 81 -12.78 2.93 8.65
N ILE A 82 -12.47 1.63 8.58
CA ILE A 82 -12.48 0.85 7.33
C ILE A 82 -13.81 0.08 7.23
N PRO A 83 -14.48 0.04 6.06
CA PRO A 83 -15.69 -0.75 5.89
C PRO A 83 -15.44 -2.25 6.14
N GLU A 84 -16.34 -2.91 6.88
CA GLU A 84 -16.17 -4.32 7.30
C GLU A 84 -15.95 -5.31 6.14
N GLN A 85 -16.49 -5.01 4.96
CA GLN A 85 -16.34 -5.83 3.77
C GLN A 85 -14.95 -5.73 3.11
N VAL A 86 -14.13 -4.74 3.48
CA VAL A 86 -12.79 -4.54 2.91
C VAL A 86 -11.79 -5.35 3.73
N PRO A 87 -11.13 -6.38 3.16
CA PRO A 87 -10.15 -7.16 3.90
C PRO A 87 -8.96 -6.30 4.30
N VAL A 88 -8.50 -6.48 5.54
CA VAL A 88 -7.29 -5.86 6.08
C VAL A 88 -6.27 -6.91 6.49
N LEU A 89 -5.02 -6.68 6.08
CA LEU A 89 -3.82 -7.39 6.48
C LEU A 89 -2.98 -6.48 7.38
N LEU A 90 -2.76 -6.90 8.63
CA LEU A 90 -1.80 -6.26 9.51
C LEU A 90 -0.45 -6.97 9.38
N THR A 91 0.64 -6.20 9.36
CA THR A 91 2.01 -6.76 9.28
C THR A 91 2.95 -6.09 10.26
N ARG A 92 4.12 -6.72 10.46
CA ARG A 92 5.33 -6.10 11.05
C ARG A 92 6.40 -5.84 9.99
N ALA A 93 5.99 -5.45 8.78
CA ALA A 93 6.87 -5.27 7.65
C ALA A 93 6.83 -3.80 7.20
N PRO A 94 7.71 -2.91 7.71
CA PRO A 94 7.66 -1.48 7.41
C PRO A 94 7.91 -1.13 5.93
N THR A 95 8.69 -1.93 5.19
CA THR A 95 9.05 -1.65 3.79
C THR A 95 8.29 -2.52 2.78
N PHE A 96 8.23 -2.12 1.51
CA PHE A 96 7.66 -2.98 0.45
C PHE A 96 8.49 -4.24 0.23
N LEU A 97 9.81 -4.17 0.39
CA LEU A 97 10.68 -5.34 0.23
C LEU A 97 10.41 -6.39 1.30
N GLU A 98 10.32 -6.01 2.58
CA GLU A 98 9.98 -6.95 3.66
C GLU A 98 8.58 -7.55 3.46
N LYS A 99 7.61 -6.76 2.96
CA LYS A 99 6.28 -7.29 2.61
C LYS A 99 6.36 -8.33 1.49
N ALA A 100 7.14 -8.07 0.45
CA ALA A 100 7.33 -9.01 -0.66
C ALA A 100 8.08 -10.28 -0.22
N GLU A 101 9.02 -10.17 0.71
CA GLU A 101 9.73 -11.32 1.28
C GLU A 101 8.81 -12.16 2.18
N LEU A 102 7.91 -11.50 2.92
CA LEU A 102 6.90 -12.16 3.73
C LEU A 102 5.80 -12.80 2.86
N PHE A 103 5.49 -12.18 1.72
CA PHE A 103 4.47 -12.64 0.79
C PHE A 103 4.97 -12.63 -0.66
N PRO A 104 5.74 -13.64 -1.07
CA PRO A 104 6.14 -13.80 -2.47
C PRO A 104 4.93 -13.87 -3.41
N GLU A 105 5.13 -13.46 -4.66
CA GLU A 105 4.14 -13.43 -5.76
C GLU A 105 2.97 -12.45 -5.58
N LYS A 106 2.91 -11.74 -4.44
CA LYS A 106 1.89 -10.71 -4.20
C LYS A 106 2.25 -9.41 -4.88
N TRP A 107 1.23 -8.68 -5.28
CA TRP A 107 1.37 -7.40 -5.94
C TRP A 107 0.98 -6.28 -4.99
N PHE A 108 1.43 -5.06 -5.31
CA PHE A 108 1.20 -3.89 -4.48
C PHE A 108 0.55 -2.78 -5.29
N ALA A 109 -0.54 -2.23 -4.79
CA ALA A 109 -1.16 -1.02 -5.32
C ALA A 109 -0.56 0.21 -4.63
N MET A 110 -0.28 1.26 -5.39
CA MET A 110 0.25 2.51 -4.84
C MET A 110 -0.04 3.72 -5.73
N GLY A 111 -0.05 4.91 -5.12
CA GLY A 111 -0.09 6.16 -5.85
C GLY A 111 1.28 6.61 -6.35
N TYR A 112 1.28 7.58 -7.27
CA TYR A 112 2.46 8.16 -7.90
C TYR A 112 3.55 8.59 -6.91
N ASP A 113 3.20 9.31 -5.84
CA ASP A 113 4.18 9.79 -4.86
C ASP A 113 4.84 8.65 -4.07
N THR A 114 4.14 7.54 -3.86
CA THR A 114 4.70 6.36 -3.21
C THR A 114 5.63 5.61 -4.16
N ALA A 115 5.26 5.48 -5.44
CA ALA A 115 6.14 4.91 -6.45
C ALA A 115 7.42 5.75 -6.64
N MET A 116 7.32 7.08 -6.60
CA MET A 116 8.48 7.97 -6.60
C MET A 116 9.42 7.66 -5.43
N ARG A 117 8.89 7.55 -4.19
CA ARG A 117 9.70 7.25 -3.01
C ARG A 117 10.36 5.88 -3.09
N LEU A 118 9.67 4.87 -3.63
CA LEU A 118 10.22 3.53 -3.85
C LEU A 118 11.44 3.56 -4.78
N LEU A 119 11.47 4.47 -5.75
CA LEU A 119 12.56 4.59 -6.73
C LEU A 119 13.67 5.57 -6.31
N ASP A 120 13.54 6.19 -5.13
CA ASP A 120 14.38 7.30 -4.71
C ASP A 120 15.46 6.84 -3.72
N SER A 121 16.72 7.15 -4.03
CA SER A 121 17.88 6.76 -3.24
C SER A 121 17.92 7.39 -1.84
N ARG A 122 17.09 8.41 -1.57
CA ARG A 122 16.91 8.97 -0.22
C ARG A 122 16.21 8.02 0.73
N TYR A 123 15.39 7.10 0.20
CA TYR A 123 14.62 6.14 1.00
C TYR A 123 15.20 4.73 0.93
N HIS A 124 15.95 4.41 -0.13
CA HIS A 124 16.53 3.10 -0.35
C HIS A 124 17.98 3.20 -0.77
N THR A 125 18.89 2.58 -0.01
CA THR A 125 20.34 2.65 -0.26
C THR A 125 20.74 2.06 -1.61
N ASP A 126 20.08 0.98 -2.04
CA ASP A 126 20.35 0.29 -3.32
C ASP A 126 19.03 -0.06 -4.02
N VAL A 127 18.49 0.92 -4.76
CA VAL A 127 17.24 0.77 -5.54
C VAL A 127 17.37 -0.38 -6.56
N PRO A 128 18.43 -0.49 -7.38
CA PRO A 128 18.58 -1.62 -8.30
C PRO A 128 18.53 -2.98 -7.61
N ALA A 129 19.28 -3.18 -6.52
CA ALA A 129 19.26 -4.46 -5.80
C ALA A 129 17.86 -4.78 -5.25
N MET A 130 17.16 -3.79 -4.70
CA MET A 130 15.77 -3.96 -4.26
C MET A 130 14.83 -4.34 -5.41
N LEU A 131 14.95 -3.70 -6.58
CA LEU A 131 14.14 -4.04 -7.75
C LEU A 131 14.43 -5.44 -8.29
N GLU A 132 15.69 -5.90 -8.27
CA GLU A 132 16.04 -7.30 -8.57
C GLU A 132 15.38 -8.27 -7.60
N ARG A 133 15.31 -7.92 -6.31
CA ARG A 133 14.62 -8.75 -5.33
C ARG A 133 13.14 -8.89 -5.66
N PHE A 134 12.46 -7.81 -6.08
CA PHE A 134 11.06 -7.91 -6.52
C PHE A 134 10.87 -8.80 -7.74
N PHE A 135 11.83 -8.85 -8.67
CA PHE A 135 11.79 -9.83 -9.77
C PHE A 135 11.84 -11.27 -9.26
N VAL A 136 12.79 -11.57 -8.37
CA VAL A 136 12.94 -12.91 -7.78
C VAL A 136 11.70 -13.33 -7.00
N LEU A 137 11.06 -12.37 -6.32
CA LEU A 137 9.84 -12.59 -5.54
C LEU A 137 8.56 -12.52 -6.39
N GLU A 138 8.68 -12.36 -7.71
CA GLU A 138 7.56 -12.24 -8.66
C GLU A 138 6.51 -11.17 -8.27
N SER A 139 6.97 -10.14 -7.55
CA SER A 139 6.13 -9.04 -7.08
C SER A 139 6.04 -7.95 -8.15
N ARG A 140 4.87 -7.30 -8.24
CA ARG A 140 4.64 -6.17 -9.15
C ARG A 140 3.91 -5.03 -8.47
N PHE A 141 3.98 -3.87 -9.10
CA PHE A 141 3.45 -2.62 -8.60
C PHE A 141 2.40 -2.07 -9.56
N ILE A 142 1.15 -1.98 -9.10
CA ILE A 142 0.09 -1.27 -9.79
C ILE A 142 0.14 0.19 -9.35
N VAL A 143 0.38 1.11 -10.30
CA VAL A 143 0.67 2.51 -10.00
C VAL A 143 -0.42 3.43 -10.57
N ALA A 144 -1.15 4.09 -9.69
CA ALA A 144 -2.03 5.19 -10.05
C ALA A 144 -1.27 6.50 -10.24
N GLY A 145 -1.62 7.25 -11.29
CA GLY A 145 -1.18 8.62 -11.45
C GLY A 145 -1.84 9.59 -10.47
N ARG A 146 -1.34 10.82 -10.45
CA ARG A 146 -1.84 11.92 -9.61
C ARG A 146 -2.07 13.16 -10.47
N LEU A 147 -3.18 13.85 -10.26
CA LEU A 147 -3.33 15.22 -10.75
C LEU A 147 -2.71 16.20 -9.75
N HIS A 148 -1.81 17.05 -10.21
CA HIS A 148 -1.25 18.11 -9.39
C HIS A 148 -1.14 19.39 -10.22
N GLN A 149 -1.71 20.50 -9.71
CA GLN A 149 -1.68 21.81 -10.38
C GLN A 149 -2.14 21.76 -11.85
N GLY A 150 -3.17 20.97 -12.15
CA GLY A 150 -3.72 20.81 -13.50
C GLY A 150 -2.89 19.93 -14.45
N VAL A 151 -1.79 19.35 -13.96
CA VAL A 151 -0.94 18.42 -14.73
C VAL A 151 -1.12 17.01 -14.18
N TYR A 152 -1.41 16.07 -15.06
CA TYR A 152 -1.46 14.66 -14.70
C TYR A 152 -0.06 14.04 -14.74
N HIS A 153 0.36 13.49 -13.60
CA HIS A 153 1.61 12.76 -13.42
C HIS A 153 1.31 11.27 -13.38
N CYS A 154 1.87 10.51 -14.31
CA CYS A 154 1.64 9.07 -14.44
C CYS A 154 2.96 8.29 -14.45
N LEU A 155 2.85 6.97 -14.44
CA LEU A 155 3.98 6.04 -14.40
C LEU A 155 5.07 6.34 -15.46
N ASP A 156 4.69 6.82 -16.64
CA ASP A 156 5.66 7.14 -17.71
C ASP A 156 6.60 8.31 -17.39
N ARG A 157 6.27 9.10 -16.35
CA ARG A 157 7.13 10.19 -15.87
C ARG A 157 8.13 9.75 -14.79
N LEU A 158 8.05 8.51 -14.31
CA LEU A 158 8.97 8.00 -13.31
C LEU A 158 10.31 7.61 -13.94
N PRO A 159 11.45 7.88 -13.27
CA PRO A 159 12.79 7.55 -13.77
C PRO A 159 13.08 6.04 -13.57
N ILE A 160 12.39 5.19 -14.32
CA ILE A 160 12.54 3.73 -14.24
C ILE A 160 13.44 3.25 -15.37
N ASP A 161 14.52 2.54 -15.05
CA ASP A 161 15.32 1.86 -16.06
C ASP A 161 14.44 0.87 -16.86
N SER A 162 14.63 0.82 -18.17
CA SER A 162 13.91 -0.07 -19.08
C SER A 162 13.84 -1.53 -18.59
N ARG A 163 14.90 -2.03 -17.94
CA ARG A 163 14.97 -3.36 -17.34
C ARG A 163 13.90 -3.58 -16.27
N TYR A 164 13.62 -2.57 -15.44
CA TYR A 164 12.69 -2.65 -14.33
C TYR A 164 11.26 -2.23 -14.70
N ARG A 165 11.04 -1.68 -15.90
CA ARG A 165 9.73 -1.26 -16.37
C ARG A 165 8.63 -2.34 -16.23
N PRO A 166 8.90 -3.65 -16.48
CA PRO A 166 7.89 -4.71 -16.31
C PRO A 166 7.39 -4.94 -14.88
N LEU A 167 8.10 -4.43 -13.86
CA LEU A 167 7.63 -4.47 -12.46
C LEU A 167 6.46 -3.52 -12.21
N PHE A 168 6.28 -2.51 -13.07
CA PHE A 168 5.31 -1.44 -12.84
C PHE A 168 4.23 -1.42 -13.91
N ILE A 169 2.97 -1.52 -13.48
CA ILE A 169 1.79 -1.56 -14.32
C ILE A 169 0.98 -0.29 -14.04
N PRO A 170 0.68 0.54 -15.05
CA PRO A 170 -0.05 1.79 -14.85
C PRO A 170 -1.55 1.52 -14.64
N ILE A 171 -2.18 2.30 -13.77
CA ILE A 171 -3.63 2.55 -13.82
C ILE A 171 -3.84 3.78 -14.71
N SER A 172 -4.73 3.67 -15.69
CA SER A 172 -5.05 4.78 -16.58
C SER A 172 -5.81 5.90 -15.86
N GLU A 173 -5.63 7.15 -16.29
CA GLU A 173 -6.37 8.30 -15.73
C GLU A 173 -7.90 8.12 -15.85
N ALA A 174 -8.35 7.51 -16.95
CA ALA A 174 -9.77 7.27 -17.19
C ALA A 174 -10.38 6.26 -16.20
N LEU A 175 -9.59 5.29 -15.74
CA LEU A 175 -10.03 4.31 -14.76
C LEU A 175 -9.98 4.86 -13.33
N PHE A 176 -8.91 5.59 -13.00
CA PHE A 176 -8.79 6.19 -11.69
C PHE A 176 -7.97 7.47 -11.73
N ARG A 177 -8.53 8.50 -11.10
CA ARG A 177 -7.89 9.77 -10.83
C ARG A 177 -8.14 10.16 -9.39
N GLN A 178 -7.06 10.39 -8.66
CA GLN A 178 -7.12 10.85 -7.27
C GLN A 178 -6.98 12.37 -7.20
N ASP A 179 -8.05 13.04 -6.79
CA ASP A 179 -8.08 14.49 -6.52
C ASP A 179 -8.04 14.82 -5.01
N ILE A 180 -8.07 13.82 -4.11
CA ILE A 180 -8.17 14.00 -2.65
C ILE A 180 -7.06 13.21 -1.90
N SER A 181 -6.35 13.86 -0.98
CA SER A 181 -5.39 13.25 -0.06
C SER A 181 -5.89 13.22 1.40
N SER A 182 -5.45 12.23 2.19
CA SER A 182 -5.83 12.15 3.62
C SER A 182 -5.26 13.31 4.45
N THR A 183 -4.22 13.99 3.95
CA THR A 183 -3.68 15.20 4.59
C THR A 183 -4.64 16.38 4.45
N GLU A 184 -5.28 16.54 3.29
CA GLU A 184 -6.32 17.55 3.10
C GLU A 184 -7.55 17.28 3.98
N LEU A 185 -7.92 16.01 4.18
CA LEU A 185 -9.03 15.64 5.07
C LEU A 185 -8.75 15.87 6.56
N ARG A 186 -7.48 15.90 6.98
CA ARG A 186 -7.08 16.20 8.37
C ARG A 186 -7.09 17.70 8.68
N SER A 187 -7.22 18.56 7.66
CA SER A 187 -7.39 20.01 7.83
C SER A 187 -8.73 20.47 7.26
N PRO A 188 -9.85 20.36 8.03
CA PRO A 188 -11.10 21.02 7.64
C PRO A 188 -11.06 22.55 7.82
N PHE A 189 -10.04 23.09 8.50
CA PHE A 189 -9.88 24.52 8.75
C PHE A 189 -8.45 24.94 8.41
N GLY A 190 -8.28 25.62 7.28
CA GLY A 190 -7.13 26.47 7.07
C GLY A 190 -7.14 27.60 8.09
N TYR A 191 -6.03 27.76 8.80
CA TYR A 191 -5.59 29.06 9.28
C TYR A 191 -4.13 29.22 8.84
N ASP A 192 -3.85 30.40 8.29
CA ASP A 192 -2.52 30.92 7.95
C ASP A 192 -1.50 30.75 9.09
#